data_AF-A0A966EAZ2-F1
#
_entry.id   AF-A0A966EAZ2-F1
#
_cell.length_a   1.000
_cell.length_b   1.000
_cell.length_c   1.000
_cell.angle_alpha   90.00
_cell.angle_beta   90.00
_cell.angle_gamma   90.00
#
_symmetry.space_group_name_H-M   'P 1'
#
loop_
_entity.id
_entity.type
_entity.pdbx_description
1 polymer ?
#
loop_
_entity_poly.entity_id
_entity_poly.type
_entity_poly.pdbx_seq_one_letter_code
_entity_poly.pdbx_strand_id
1 'polypeptide(L)'
;MGRTRSRGATGSWPSAKLTAATALWLLMSSFRADAFDLQGHRGARGLMPENTLAGFAHALTLGVTTLEMDLAVSRDGHVVLSHDSRLAPALTRGPDGKWLQAPGPAINSLSLDQLKSYDIGRLDPDSRYARRFPQPHAVDGERIPTLAQVLALAPRAGNSRVHLNIETKLSPLEPHMAPSPEEFARILVEQLRGAGATGRVNVQSFDWRTLQHVQSLAPELKTAYLTAEQQWLDNV
;
A
#
# COMPACT_ATOMS: atom_id res chain seq x y z
N MET A 1 -88.46 -39.94 15.16
CA MET A 1 -88.19 -39.54 13.76
C MET A 1 -87.28 -38.32 13.80
N GLY A 2 -86.10 -38.22 13.22
CA GLY A 2 -85.24 -39.10 12.43
C GLY A 2 -83.94 -38.30 12.23
N ARG A 3 -82.79 -38.93 12.44
CA ARG A 3 -81.44 -38.34 12.29
C ARG A 3 -81.18 -37.91 10.84
N THR A 4 -80.38 -36.88 10.64
CA THR A 4 -79.28 -36.89 9.65
C THR A 4 -78.14 -35.95 10.05
N ARG A 5 -76.93 -36.52 10.14
CA ARG A 5 -75.63 -35.83 10.17
C ARG A 5 -75.21 -35.48 8.73
N SER A 6 -74.47 -34.40 8.55
CA SER A 6 -73.37 -34.32 7.56
C SER A 6 -72.47 -33.13 7.93
N ARG A 7 -71.25 -33.39 8.40
CA ARG A 7 -69.97 -33.43 7.67
C ARG A 7 -69.38 -32.03 7.43
N GLY A 8 -68.14 -31.89 7.87
CA GLY A 8 -67.41 -30.64 7.94
C GLY A 8 -66.71 -30.24 6.65
N ALA A 9 -66.21 -29.02 6.68
CA ALA A 9 -65.18 -28.53 5.78
C ALA A 9 -64.28 -27.60 6.59
N THR A 10 -63.08 -28.09 6.88
CA THR A 10 -61.95 -27.32 7.38
C THR A 10 -61.48 -26.39 6.26
N GLY A 11 -61.89 -25.12 6.33
CA GLY A 11 -61.37 -24.06 5.46
C GLY A 11 -60.01 -23.58 5.97
N SER A 12 -58.97 -23.87 5.20
CA SER A 12 -57.58 -23.55 5.43
C SER A 12 -57.32 -22.04 5.44
N TRP A 13 -56.50 -21.58 6.39
CA TRP A 13 -55.87 -20.26 6.36
C TRP A 13 -54.72 -20.27 5.35
N PRO A 14 -54.61 -19.33 4.39
CA PRO A 14 -53.38 -19.16 3.64
C PRO A 14 -52.41 -18.28 4.43
N SER A 15 -51.81 -18.81 5.50
CA SER A 15 -50.68 -18.22 6.19
C SER A 15 -49.41 -18.95 5.77
N ALA A 16 -48.72 -18.48 4.72
CA ALA A 16 -47.27 -18.71 4.47
C ALA A 16 -46.80 -18.25 3.07
N LYS A 17 -47.20 -17.07 2.57
CA LYS A 17 -46.61 -16.53 1.33
C LYS A 17 -45.95 -15.16 1.46
N LEU A 18 -45.95 -14.56 2.66
CA LEU A 18 -45.33 -13.25 2.89
C LEU A 18 -43.99 -13.27 3.64
N THR A 19 -43.42 -14.43 3.98
CA THR A 19 -42.18 -14.51 4.77
C THR A 19 -40.92 -14.79 3.93
N ALA A 20 -41.04 -15.42 2.76
CA ALA A 20 -39.88 -15.77 1.93
C ALA A 20 -39.30 -14.58 1.16
N ALA A 21 -40.15 -13.65 0.69
CA ALA A 21 -39.71 -12.51 -0.12
C ALA A 21 -38.91 -11.48 0.70
N THR A 22 -39.27 -11.27 1.97
CA THR A 22 -38.58 -10.37 2.90
C THR A 22 -37.26 -10.96 3.40
N ALA A 23 -37.20 -12.27 3.62
CA ALA A 23 -35.95 -12.95 3.97
C ALA A 23 -34.94 -12.89 2.82
N LEU A 24 -35.39 -13.02 1.57
CA LEU A 24 -34.52 -12.93 0.40
C LEU A 24 -33.95 -11.52 0.20
N TRP A 25 -34.74 -10.46 0.44
CA TRP A 25 -34.26 -9.07 0.40
C TRP A 25 -33.21 -8.75 1.49
N LEU A 26 -33.38 -9.30 2.70
CA LEU A 26 -32.40 -9.19 3.78
C LEU A 26 -31.11 -9.98 3.50
N LEU A 27 -31.19 -11.11 2.78
CA LEU A 27 -30.02 -11.89 2.37
C LEU A 27 -29.23 -11.26 1.20
N MET A 28 -29.89 -10.52 0.30
CA MET A 28 -29.19 -9.80 -0.78
C MET A 28 -28.48 -8.52 -0.34
N SER A 29 -28.74 -8.05 0.89
CA SER A 29 -28.13 -6.84 1.45
C SER A 29 -26.72 -7.06 2.02
N SER A 30 -26.28 -8.32 2.11
CA SER A 30 -25.07 -8.70 2.86
C SER A 30 -23.90 -9.16 1.98
N PHE A 31 -24.09 -9.27 0.67
CA PHE A 31 -22.98 -9.37 -0.25
C PHE A 31 -22.53 -7.96 -0.62
N ARG A 32 -21.78 -7.31 0.27
CA ARG A 32 -20.80 -6.36 -0.23
C ARG A 32 -19.84 -7.20 -1.06
N ALA A 33 -19.99 -7.20 -2.39
CA ALA A 33 -18.88 -7.53 -3.24
C ALA A 33 -17.68 -6.76 -2.67
N ASP A 34 -16.59 -7.45 -2.35
CA ASP A 34 -15.38 -6.77 -1.89
C ASP A 34 -15.12 -5.65 -2.90
N ALA A 35 -15.23 -4.41 -2.43
CA ALA A 35 -15.13 -3.25 -3.31
C ALA A 35 -13.77 -3.34 -4.00
N PHE A 36 -13.74 -3.15 -5.32
CA PHE A 36 -12.51 -3.13 -6.09
C PHE A 36 -11.47 -2.24 -5.41
N ASP A 37 -10.31 -2.82 -5.04
CA ASP A 37 -9.24 -2.10 -4.37
C ASP A 37 -8.37 -1.38 -5.41
N LEU A 38 -8.77 -0.16 -5.75
CA LEU A 38 -7.97 0.71 -6.61
C LEU A 38 -6.75 1.21 -5.83
N GLN A 39 -5.59 0.63 -6.12
CA GLN A 39 -4.33 1.00 -5.48
C GLN A 39 -3.55 2.01 -6.33
N GLY A 40 -3.22 3.16 -5.74
CA GLY A 40 -2.33 4.15 -6.33
C GLY A 40 -0.87 3.70 -6.21
N HIS A 41 -0.35 3.09 -7.28
CA HIS A 41 1.03 2.56 -7.31
C HIS A 41 2.08 3.68 -7.17
N ARG A 42 2.89 3.60 -6.11
CA ARG A 42 3.81 4.65 -5.63
C ARG A 42 3.13 6.01 -5.54
N GLY A 43 1.88 6.00 -5.07
CA GLY A 43 0.95 7.13 -5.16
C GLY A 43 0.30 7.20 -6.54
N ALA A 44 0.85 8.02 -7.43
CA ALA A 44 0.31 8.19 -8.78
C ALA A 44 1.45 8.32 -9.78
N ARG A 45 2.40 7.37 -9.80
CA ARG A 45 3.65 7.44 -10.60
C ARG A 45 3.48 7.84 -12.06
N GLY A 46 2.34 7.50 -12.68
CA GLY A 46 2.06 7.89 -14.06
C GLY A 46 1.76 9.37 -14.26
N LEU A 47 1.40 10.08 -13.20
CA LEU A 47 0.89 11.45 -13.19
C LEU A 47 1.75 12.40 -12.34
N MET A 48 2.46 11.88 -11.33
CA MET A 48 3.23 12.63 -10.34
C MET A 48 4.54 11.90 -10.01
N PRO A 49 5.53 12.56 -9.38
CA PRO A 49 6.77 11.92 -8.98
C PRO A 49 6.49 10.80 -7.97
N GLU A 50 7.05 9.63 -8.22
CA GLU A 50 6.75 8.43 -7.44
C GLU A 50 7.24 8.51 -5.99
N ASN A 51 6.50 7.88 -5.08
CA ASN A 51 6.85 7.79 -3.65
C ASN A 51 7.10 9.17 -2.98
N THR A 52 6.46 10.23 -3.49
CA THR A 52 6.52 11.60 -2.93
C THR A 52 5.23 11.99 -2.21
N LEU A 53 5.28 12.96 -1.31
CA LEU A 53 4.08 13.46 -0.64
C LEU A 53 3.09 14.07 -1.63
N ALA A 54 3.57 14.82 -2.63
CA ALA A 54 2.73 15.31 -3.72
C ALA A 54 2.08 14.18 -4.53
N GLY A 55 2.81 13.11 -4.82
CA GLY A 55 2.27 11.94 -5.53
C GLY A 55 1.14 11.25 -4.76
N PHE A 56 1.32 11.05 -3.45
CA PHE A 56 0.27 10.50 -2.59
C PHE A 56 -0.91 11.46 -2.43
N ALA A 57 -0.65 12.76 -2.24
CA ALA A 57 -1.72 13.75 -2.12
C ALA A 57 -2.58 13.79 -3.39
N HIS A 58 -1.95 13.74 -4.57
CA HIS A 58 -2.67 13.67 -5.84
C HIS A 58 -3.49 12.37 -5.95
N ALA A 59 -2.92 11.22 -5.62
CA ALA A 59 -3.63 9.94 -5.63
C ALA A 59 -4.89 9.97 -4.75
N LEU A 60 -4.84 10.62 -3.58
CA LEU A 60 -6.02 10.83 -2.73
C LEU A 60 -7.12 11.65 -3.42
N THR A 61 -6.76 12.65 -4.24
CA THR A 61 -7.75 13.43 -5.01
C THR A 61 -8.44 12.62 -6.11
N LEU A 62 -7.79 11.56 -6.60
CA LEU A 62 -8.34 10.64 -7.58
C LEU A 62 -9.30 9.61 -6.97
N GLY A 63 -9.40 9.56 -5.64
CA GLY A 63 -10.31 8.66 -4.94
C GLY A 63 -9.84 7.21 -4.87
N VAL A 64 -8.52 6.97 -4.90
CA VAL A 64 -7.96 5.63 -4.69
C VAL A 64 -8.42 5.03 -3.36
N THR A 65 -8.63 3.73 -3.33
CA THR A 65 -8.98 2.98 -2.11
C THR A 65 -7.76 2.81 -1.22
N THR A 66 -6.60 2.62 -1.85
CA THR A 66 -5.34 2.31 -1.18
C THR A 66 -4.19 3.11 -1.81
N LEU A 67 -3.30 3.64 -0.97
CA LEU A 67 -2.00 4.15 -1.43
C LEU A 67 -0.98 3.04 -1.34
N GLU A 68 -0.37 2.70 -2.47
CA GLU A 68 0.71 1.73 -2.53
C GLU A 68 2.05 2.47 -2.54
N MET A 69 3.05 1.93 -1.82
CA MET A 69 4.37 2.54 -1.69
C MET A 69 5.45 1.54 -1.35
N ASP A 70 6.70 1.92 -1.65
CA ASP A 70 7.88 1.13 -1.38
C ASP A 70 8.66 1.69 -0.18
N LEU A 71 9.12 0.83 0.72
CA LEU A 71 9.84 1.20 1.93
C LEU A 71 11.29 0.72 1.90
N ALA A 72 12.16 1.58 2.39
CA ALA A 72 13.53 1.27 2.77
C ALA A 72 13.81 1.79 4.19
N VAL A 73 14.99 1.49 4.74
CA VAL A 73 15.42 1.94 6.07
C VAL A 73 16.73 2.72 5.93
N SER A 74 16.79 3.92 6.49
CA SER A 74 18.00 4.74 6.54
C SER A 74 19.03 4.18 7.53
N ARG A 75 20.27 4.66 7.46
CA ARG A 75 21.35 4.23 8.37
C ARG A 75 21.01 4.44 9.86
N ASP A 76 20.27 5.50 10.15
CA ASP A 76 19.82 5.89 11.48
C ASP A 76 18.42 5.35 11.85
N GLY A 77 17.93 4.34 11.11
CA GLY A 77 16.77 3.54 11.50
C GLY A 77 15.41 4.14 11.18
N HIS A 78 15.35 5.18 10.33
CA HIS A 78 14.08 5.74 9.86
C HIS A 78 13.56 4.94 8.67
N VAL A 79 12.27 4.56 8.72
CA VAL A 79 11.56 4.03 7.54
C VAL A 79 11.27 5.18 6.58
N VAL A 80 11.82 5.07 5.38
CA VAL A 80 11.74 6.05 4.29
C VAL A 80 11.15 5.41 3.04
N LEU A 81 10.65 6.23 2.12
CA LEU A 81 10.06 5.72 0.89
C LEU A 81 11.05 5.76 -0.27
N SER A 82 11.33 4.61 -0.85
CA SER A 82 12.15 4.44 -2.05
C SER A 82 11.89 3.08 -2.64
N HIS A 83 11.75 3.02 -3.97
CA HIS A 83 11.60 1.74 -4.66
C HIS A 83 12.91 0.95 -4.71
N ASP A 84 14.01 1.63 -4.98
CA ASP A 84 15.31 1.01 -5.15
C ASP A 84 16.11 1.09 -3.85
N SER A 85 16.97 0.10 -3.60
CA SER A 85 17.87 0.10 -2.45
C SER A 85 19.01 1.12 -2.56
N ARG A 86 19.15 1.79 -3.72
CA ARG A 86 20.09 2.89 -3.99
C ARG A 86 19.33 4.08 -4.56
N LEU A 87 19.89 5.27 -4.39
CA LEU A 87 19.35 6.46 -5.08
C LEU A 87 19.42 6.26 -6.60
N ALA A 88 18.25 6.24 -7.24
CA ALA A 88 18.11 6.00 -8.67
C ALA A 88 18.46 7.26 -9.47
N PRO A 89 19.39 7.20 -10.44
CA PRO A 89 19.81 8.38 -11.19
C PRO A 89 18.68 8.98 -12.02
N ALA A 90 17.77 8.14 -12.50
CA ALA A 90 16.60 8.56 -13.27
C ALA A 90 15.59 9.40 -12.47
N LEU A 91 15.68 9.40 -11.14
CA LEU A 91 14.72 10.04 -10.23
C LEU A 91 15.35 11.09 -9.32
N THR A 92 16.68 11.13 -9.23
CA THR A 92 17.36 11.81 -8.12
C THR A 92 18.31 12.88 -8.60
N ARG A 93 18.15 14.10 -8.09
CA ARG A 93 19.15 15.16 -8.17
C ARG A 93 19.86 15.32 -6.82
N GLY A 94 21.17 15.55 -6.89
CA GLY A 94 21.98 15.85 -5.72
C GLY A 94 21.66 17.23 -5.11
N PRO A 95 22.27 17.56 -3.96
CA PRO A 95 22.11 18.87 -3.32
C PRO A 95 22.57 20.06 -4.20
N ASP A 96 23.41 19.79 -5.21
CA ASP A 96 23.85 20.76 -6.21
C ASP A 96 22.84 20.94 -7.36
N GLY A 97 21.69 20.27 -7.30
CA GLY A 97 20.62 20.33 -8.30
C GLY A 97 20.91 19.52 -9.57
N LYS A 98 22.01 18.77 -9.64
CA LYS A 98 22.37 17.97 -10.81
C LYS A 98 21.88 16.54 -10.68
N TRP A 99 21.49 15.94 -11.81
CA TRP A 99 21.17 14.51 -11.89
C TRP A 99 22.36 13.65 -11.46
N LEU A 100 22.09 12.59 -10.71
CA LEU A 100 23.10 11.57 -10.48
C LEU A 100 23.45 10.90 -11.81
N GLN A 101 24.74 10.73 -12.09
CA GLN A 101 25.22 10.15 -13.36
C GLN A 101 25.29 8.62 -13.33
N ALA A 102 25.15 8.02 -12.14
CA ALA A 102 25.20 6.58 -11.89
C ALA A 102 24.34 6.28 -10.65
N PRO A 103 24.05 4.99 -10.34
CA PRO A 103 23.43 4.62 -9.08
C PRO A 103 24.13 5.26 -7.88
N GLY A 104 23.38 6.03 -7.10
CA GLY A 104 23.92 6.76 -5.95
C GLY A 104 24.24 5.83 -4.78
N PRO A 105 24.48 6.40 -3.58
CA PRO A 105 24.64 5.63 -2.35
C PRO A 105 23.44 4.71 -2.08
N ALA A 106 23.70 3.63 -1.34
CA ALA A 106 22.64 2.80 -0.78
C ALA A 106 21.80 3.60 0.22
N ILE A 107 20.49 3.37 0.24
CA ILE A 107 19.58 4.10 1.15
C ILE A 107 19.97 3.84 2.61
N ASN A 108 20.33 2.59 2.93
CA ASN A 108 20.74 2.18 4.28
C ASN A 108 22.13 2.68 4.71
N SER A 109 22.88 3.36 3.84
CA SER A 109 24.19 3.97 4.19
C SER A 109 24.10 5.47 4.51
N LEU A 110 22.94 6.09 4.25
CA LEU A 110 22.67 7.51 4.47
C LEU A 110 21.77 7.71 5.69
N SER A 111 22.03 8.76 6.48
CA SER A 111 21.06 9.21 7.50
C SER A 111 19.83 9.83 6.86
N LEU A 112 18.74 9.99 7.63
CA LEU A 112 17.53 10.66 7.15
C LEU A 112 17.83 12.09 6.65
N ASP A 113 18.66 12.84 7.39
CA ASP A 113 19.03 14.19 7.00
C ASP A 113 19.84 14.22 5.69
N GLN A 114 20.72 13.24 5.47
CA GLN A 114 21.43 13.10 4.20
C GLN A 114 20.47 12.74 3.06
N LEU A 115 19.52 11.83 3.28
CA LEU A 115 18.50 11.48 2.29
C LEU A 115 17.63 12.69 1.91
N LYS A 116 17.27 13.54 2.88
CA LYS A 116 16.51 14.78 2.66
C LYS A 116 17.27 15.87 1.92
N SER A 117 18.56 15.69 1.66
CA SER A 117 19.34 16.63 0.83
C SER A 117 19.14 16.39 -0.69
N TYR A 118 18.59 15.24 -1.07
CA TYR A 118 18.33 14.89 -2.47
C TYR A 118 16.93 15.29 -2.91
N ASP A 119 16.80 15.71 -4.17
CA ASP A 119 15.54 16.06 -4.78
C ASP A 119 15.02 14.92 -5.67
N ILE A 120 13.80 14.47 -5.40
CA ILE A 120 13.11 13.39 -6.14
C ILE A 120 11.83 13.88 -6.83
N GLY A 121 11.72 15.19 -7.05
CA GLY A 121 10.52 15.85 -7.51
C GLY A 121 10.23 15.75 -9.00
N ARG A 122 11.07 15.07 -9.77
CA ARG A 122 10.84 14.81 -11.20
C ARG A 122 11.73 13.68 -11.71
N LEU A 123 11.39 13.19 -12.90
CA LEU A 123 12.21 12.24 -13.64
C LEU A 123 13.28 12.96 -14.45
N ASP A 124 14.43 12.33 -14.62
CA ASP A 124 15.44 12.73 -15.60
C ASP A 124 14.85 12.52 -17.00
N PRO A 125 14.62 13.60 -17.78
CA PRO A 125 13.96 13.50 -19.08
C PRO A 125 14.72 12.63 -20.08
N ASP A 126 16.05 12.50 -19.92
CA ASP A 126 16.89 11.71 -20.83
C ASP A 126 16.94 10.21 -20.46
N SER A 127 16.45 9.87 -19.26
CA SER A 127 16.46 8.51 -18.76
C SER A 127 15.49 7.60 -19.54
N ARG A 128 15.84 6.31 -19.64
CA ARG A 128 14.91 5.30 -20.19
C ARG A 128 13.63 5.18 -19.36
N TYR A 129 13.71 5.51 -18.08
CA TYR A 129 12.60 5.43 -17.16
C TYR A 129 11.55 6.49 -17.47
N ALA A 130 11.97 7.73 -17.71
CA ALA A 130 11.07 8.83 -18.07
C ALA A 130 10.25 8.54 -19.34
N ARG A 131 10.80 7.78 -20.30
CA ARG A 131 10.05 7.41 -21.51
C ARG A 131 8.80 6.57 -21.25
N ARG A 132 8.71 5.90 -20.10
CA ARG A 132 7.51 5.14 -19.69
C ARG A 132 6.41 6.03 -19.13
N PHE A 133 6.76 7.25 -18.75
CA PHE A 133 5.89 8.24 -18.12
C PHE A 133 6.04 9.56 -18.89
N PRO A 134 5.35 9.72 -20.03
CA PRO A 134 5.57 10.88 -20.91
C PRO A 134 5.01 12.19 -20.35
N GLN A 135 4.14 12.17 -19.33
CA GLN A 135 3.49 13.36 -18.78
C GLN A 135 3.35 13.40 -17.23
N PRO A 136 4.36 13.03 -16.42
CA PRO A 136 4.30 13.26 -14.99
C PRO A 136 4.49 14.76 -14.72
N HIS A 137 3.61 15.32 -13.90
CA HIS A 137 3.79 16.68 -13.39
C HIS A 137 5.00 16.73 -12.46
N ALA A 138 5.90 17.68 -12.70
CA ALA A 138 7.08 17.87 -11.86
C ALA A 138 6.77 18.74 -10.63
N VAL A 139 7.30 18.35 -9.48
CA VAL A 139 7.19 19.08 -8.22
C VAL A 139 8.58 19.22 -7.60
N ASP A 140 9.37 20.18 -8.10
CA ASP A 140 10.70 20.45 -7.57
C ASP A 140 10.65 20.79 -6.08
N GLY A 141 11.64 20.34 -5.32
CA GLY A 141 11.64 20.48 -3.87
C GLY A 141 11.16 19.25 -3.12
N GLU A 142 10.50 18.29 -3.77
CA GLU A 142 10.16 17.02 -3.13
C GLU A 142 11.42 16.28 -2.66
N ARG A 143 11.33 15.72 -1.46
CA ARG A 143 12.40 14.98 -0.77
C ARG A 143 11.91 13.57 -0.48
N ILE A 144 12.84 12.65 -0.25
CA ILE A 144 12.51 11.29 0.21
C ILE A 144 11.70 11.40 1.51
N PRO A 145 10.41 11.01 1.52
CA PRO A 145 9.58 11.15 2.70
C PRO A 145 9.81 9.98 3.65
N THR A 146 9.48 10.19 4.92
CA THR A 146 9.38 9.10 5.90
C THR A 146 7.99 8.48 5.87
N LEU A 147 7.89 7.22 6.30
CA LEU A 147 6.60 6.56 6.49
C LEU A 147 5.69 7.37 7.44
N ALA A 148 6.26 7.96 8.49
CA ALA A 148 5.52 8.81 9.42
C ALA A 148 4.87 10.03 8.75
N GLN A 149 5.53 10.65 7.76
CA GLN A 149 4.96 11.77 7.01
C GLN A 149 3.76 11.32 6.16
N VAL A 150 3.85 10.14 5.54
CA VAL A 150 2.76 9.58 4.72
C VAL A 150 1.58 9.12 5.59
N LEU A 151 1.85 8.49 6.73
CA LEU A 151 0.82 8.09 7.71
C LEU A 151 0.00 9.29 8.22
N ALA A 152 0.64 10.46 8.33
CA ALA A 152 -0.02 11.70 8.72
C ALA A 152 -0.78 12.39 7.56
N LEU A 153 -0.53 12.03 6.30
CA LEU A 153 -1.06 12.73 5.13
C LEU A 153 -2.58 12.59 5.00
N ALA A 154 -3.08 11.36 4.97
CA ALA A 154 -4.51 11.11 4.77
C ALA A 154 -5.40 11.67 5.89
N PRO A 155 -5.06 11.48 7.19
CA PRO A 155 -5.81 12.13 8.28
C PRO A 155 -5.83 13.66 8.17
N ARG A 156 -4.73 14.30 7.78
CA ARG A 156 -4.68 15.76 7.56
C ARG A 156 -5.56 16.23 6.40
N ALA A 157 -5.75 15.37 5.39
CA ALA A 157 -6.68 15.60 4.30
C ALA A 157 -8.15 15.27 4.65
N GLY A 158 -8.44 14.96 5.92
CA GLY A 158 -9.78 14.53 6.35
C GLY A 158 -10.19 13.15 5.82
N ASN A 159 -9.25 12.38 5.29
CA ASN A 159 -9.50 11.05 4.76
C ASN A 159 -9.10 9.97 5.78
N SER A 160 -10.08 9.43 6.48
CA SER A 160 -9.92 8.32 7.43
C SER A 160 -10.13 6.94 6.81
N ARG A 161 -10.51 6.88 5.52
CA ARG A 161 -10.94 5.64 4.85
C ARG A 161 -9.86 4.98 4.01
N VAL A 162 -8.86 5.73 3.55
CA VAL A 162 -7.81 5.19 2.70
C VAL A 162 -6.97 4.16 3.45
N HIS A 163 -6.67 3.05 2.78
CA HIS A 163 -5.74 2.03 3.24
C HIS A 163 -4.33 2.30 2.70
N LEU A 164 -3.31 1.67 3.28
CA LEU A 164 -1.95 1.68 2.77
C LEU A 164 -1.51 0.25 2.46
N ASN A 165 -0.88 0.06 1.30
CA ASN A 165 -0.19 -1.18 0.94
C ASN A 165 1.31 -0.86 0.85
N ILE A 166 2.09 -1.34 1.82
CA ILE A 166 3.48 -0.92 1.99
C ILE A 166 4.43 -2.07 1.71
N GLU A 167 5.33 -1.89 0.75
CA GLU A 167 6.29 -2.91 0.35
C GLU A 167 7.59 -2.80 1.14
N THR A 168 8.08 -3.87 1.77
CA THR A 168 9.45 -3.91 2.29
C THR A 168 10.43 -4.22 1.17
N LYS A 169 11.32 -3.28 0.80
CA LYS A 169 12.34 -3.50 -0.23
C LYS A 169 13.62 -4.07 0.34
N LEU A 170 13.79 -5.37 0.17
CA LEU A 170 15.00 -6.12 0.49
C LEU A 170 15.13 -7.31 -0.46
N SER A 171 16.34 -7.87 -0.53
CA SER A 171 16.61 -9.03 -1.38
C SER A 171 17.59 -9.99 -0.70
N PRO A 172 17.34 -11.32 -0.75
CA PRO A 172 18.33 -12.31 -0.31
C PRO A 172 19.62 -12.27 -1.12
N LEU A 173 19.58 -11.74 -2.35
CA LEU A 173 20.74 -11.63 -3.23
C LEU A 173 21.62 -10.42 -2.90
N GLU A 174 21.06 -9.42 -2.22
CA GLU A 174 21.76 -8.20 -1.82
C GLU A 174 21.54 -7.87 -0.33
N PRO A 175 21.90 -8.79 0.59
CA PRO A 175 21.54 -8.69 2.00
C PRO A 175 22.17 -7.50 2.74
N HIS A 176 23.19 -6.86 2.14
CA HIS A 176 23.86 -5.68 2.71
C HIS A 176 23.18 -4.36 2.32
N MET A 177 22.16 -4.39 1.46
CA MET A 177 21.47 -3.21 0.93
C MET A 177 20.26 -2.76 1.77
N ALA A 178 19.88 -3.56 2.77
CA ALA A 178 18.82 -3.28 3.74
C ALA A 178 19.18 -3.91 5.10
N PRO A 179 18.46 -3.60 6.19
CA PRO A 179 18.52 -4.40 7.42
C PRO A 179 18.10 -5.86 7.17
N SER A 180 18.36 -6.73 8.14
CA SER A 180 17.85 -8.11 8.07
C SER A 180 16.32 -8.13 7.97
N PRO A 181 15.71 -9.19 7.40
CA PRO A 181 14.25 -9.34 7.35
C PRO A 181 13.56 -9.13 8.70
N GLU A 182 14.16 -9.68 9.77
CA GLU A 182 13.66 -9.54 11.15
C GLU A 182 13.76 -8.09 11.65
N GLU A 183 14.91 -7.44 11.46
CA GLU A 183 15.12 -6.07 11.93
C GLU A 183 14.23 -5.07 11.19
N PHE A 184 14.05 -5.24 9.87
CA PHE A 184 13.12 -4.44 9.10
C PHE A 184 11.68 -4.64 9.59
N ALA A 185 11.22 -5.89 9.76
CA ALA A 185 9.90 -6.17 10.29
C ALA A 185 9.69 -5.54 11.68
N ARG A 186 10.69 -5.63 12.57
CA ARG A 186 10.66 -5.04 13.91
C ARG A 186 10.51 -3.52 13.87
N ILE A 187 11.37 -2.83 13.12
CA ILE A 187 11.32 -1.36 12.96
C ILE A 187 9.96 -0.93 12.39
N LEU A 188 9.48 -1.63 11.35
CA LEU A 188 8.22 -1.31 10.71
C LEU A 188 7.03 -1.48 11.67
N VAL A 189 6.93 -2.63 12.34
CA VAL A 189 5.84 -2.93 13.28
C VAL A 189 5.81 -1.93 14.43
N GLU A 190 6.98 -1.57 14.98
CA GLU A 190 7.10 -0.58 16.05
C GLU A 190 6.54 0.78 15.60
N GLN A 191 6.92 1.25 14.41
CA GLN A 191 6.41 2.50 13.87
C GLN A 191 4.90 2.47 13.58
N LEU A 192 4.38 1.38 13.02
CA LEU A 192 2.96 1.23 12.71
C LEU A 192 2.09 1.20 13.98
N ARG A 193 2.54 0.50 15.03
CA ARG A 193 1.87 0.48 16.33
C ARG A 193 1.92 1.84 17.01
N GLY A 194 3.09 2.49 17.01
CA GLY A 194 3.25 3.84 17.56
C GLY A 194 2.35 4.88 16.89
N ALA A 195 2.07 4.71 15.58
CA ALA A 195 1.16 5.56 14.83
C ALA A 195 -0.33 5.15 14.91
N GLY A 196 -0.66 4.03 15.57
CA GLY A 196 -2.03 3.49 15.59
C GLY A 196 -2.55 3.13 14.19
N ALA A 197 -1.67 2.77 13.26
CA ALA A 197 -1.97 2.62 11.85
C ALA A 197 -2.25 1.17 11.41
N THR A 198 -2.01 0.20 12.29
CA THR A 198 -2.06 -1.24 11.96
C THR A 198 -3.38 -1.68 11.31
N GLY A 199 -4.52 -1.13 11.75
CA GLY A 199 -5.83 -1.47 11.20
C GLY A 199 -6.11 -1.02 9.76
N ARG A 200 -5.23 -0.21 9.16
CA ARG A 200 -5.38 0.33 7.79
C ARG A 200 -4.22 -0.02 6.86
N VAL A 201 -3.31 -0.89 7.31
CA VAL A 201 -2.08 -1.23 6.61
C VAL A 201 -2.09 -2.70 6.19
N ASN A 202 -1.67 -2.94 4.95
CA ASN A 202 -1.22 -4.22 4.44
C ASN A 202 0.29 -4.15 4.17
N VAL A 203 1.05 -5.16 4.61
CA VAL A 203 2.49 -5.25 4.32
C VAL A 203 2.72 -6.23 3.19
N GLN A 204 3.41 -5.82 2.15
CA GLN A 204 3.74 -6.66 1.00
C GLN A 204 5.26 -6.82 0.81
N SER A 205 5.70 -7.89 0.17
CA SER A 205 7.12 -8.12 -0.10
C SER A 205 7.29 -9.24 -1.13
N PHE A 206 8.35 -9.13 -1.94
CA PHE A 206 8.89 -10.26 -2.71
C PHE A 206 9.82 -11.15 -1.87
N ASP A 207 10.49 -10.58 -0.86
CA ASP A 207 11.23 -11.37 0.15
C ASP A 207 10.28 -11.78 1.27
N TRP A 208 9.75 -12.99 1.14
CA TRP A 208 8.72 -13.53 2.03
C TRP A 208 9.20 -13.72 3.47
N ARG A 209 10.52 -13.76 3.73
CA ARG A 209 11.06 -13.88 5.09
C ARG A 209 10.61 -12.71 5.95
N THR A 210 10.60 -11.48 5.41
CA THR A 210 10.13 -10.30 6.14
C THR A 210 8.66 -10.41 6.50
N LEU A 211 7.83 -10.98 5.62
CA LEU A 211 6.40 -11.18 5.89
C LEU A 211 6.18 -12.20 7.01
N GLN A 212 6.96 -13.28 7.05
CA GLN A 212 6.92 -14.26 8.14
C GLN A 212 7.25 -13.62 9.49
N HIS A 213 8.26 -12.74 9.52
CA HIS A 213 8.58 -11.97 10.73
C HIS A 213 7.46 -10.99 11.10
N VAL A 214 6.86 -10.28 10.15
CA VAL A 214 5.71 -9.40 10.39
C VAL A 214 4.53 -10.19 10.98
N GLN A 215 4.19 -11.34 10.40
CA GLN A 215 3.11 -12.21 10.90
C GLN A 215 3.34 -12.70 12.33
N SER A 216 4.60 -13.00 12.67
CA SER A 216 4.99 -13.39 14.03
C SER A 216 4.90 -12.22 15.03
N LEU A 217 5.43 -11.05 14.65
CA LEU A 217 5.51 -9.87 15.51
C LEU A 217 4.17 -9.13 15.69
N ALA A 218 3.34 -9.13 14.65
CA ALA A 218 2.09 -8.39 14.53
C ALA A 218 1.05 -9.16 13.71
N PRO A 219 0.46 -10.23 14.25
CA PRO A 219 -0.56 -11.03 13.55
C PRO A 219 -1.83 -10.23 13.20
N GLU A 220 -2.02 -9.04 13.78
CA GLU A 220 -3.07 -8.10 13.40
C GLU A 220 -2.86 -7.43 12.03
N LEU A 221 -1.63 -7.39 11.50
CA LEU A 221 -1.31 -6.82 10.21
C LEU A 221 -1.62 -7.81 9.09
N LYS A 222 -2.29 -7.33 8.04
CA LYS A 222 -2.44 -8.09 6.80
C LYS A 222 -1.09 -8.16 6.08
N THR A 223 -0.83 -9.30 5.45
CA THR A 223 0.36 -9.51 4.62
C THR A 223 -0.02 -9.97 3.22
N ALA A 224 0.70 -9.48 2.21
CA ALA A 224 0.53 -9.88 0.81
C ALA A 224 1.86 -10.35 0.21
N TYR A 225 1.88 -11.58 -0.29
CA TYR A 225 3.06 -12.23 -0.83
C TYR A 225 3.15 -11.87 -2.32
N LEU A 226 4.10 -11.00 -2.69
CA LEU A 226 4.33 -10.65 -4.08
C LEU A 226 5.07 -11.80 -4.77
N THR A 227 4.67 -12.11 -6.00
CA THR A 227 5.24 -13.18 -6.83
C THR A 227 5.60 -12.66 -8.20
N ALA A 228 6.73 -13.12 -8.73
CA ALA A 228 7.13 -12.88 -10.10
C ALA A 228 8.01 -14.03 -10.59
N GLU A 229 7.76 -14.47 -11.82
CA GLU A 229 8.66 -15.33 -12.59
C GLU A 229 9.36 -14.44 -13.63
N GLN A 230 10.54 -13.93 -13.28
CA GLN A 230 11.33 -13.01 -14.09
C GLN A 230 12.81 -13.38 -14.05
N GLN A 231 13.57 -12.97 -15.07
CA GLN A 231 15.03 -13.26 -15.14
C GLN A 231 15.83 -12.71 -13.94
N TRP A 232 15.34 -11.64 -13.32
CA TRP A 232 16.00 -10.93 -12.22
C TRP A 232 15.34 -11.20 -10.86
N LEU A 233 14.22 -11.91 -10.83
CA LEU A 233 13.47 -12.26 -9.63
C LEU A 233 12.58 -13.46 -9.95
N ASP A 234 12.86 -14.58 -9.30
CA ASP A 234 12.03 -15.77 -9.36
C ASP A 234 11.78 -16.26 -7.93
N ASN A 235 10.53 -16.16 -7.49
CA ASN A 235 10.11 -16.55 -6.14
C ASN A 235 8.84 -17.41 -6.17
N VAL A 236 8.59 -18.08 -7.31
CA VAL A 236 7.49 -19.05 -7.51
C VAL A 236 7.99 -20.40 -8.00
#